data_AF-A0A8T3RV35-F1
#
_entry.id   AF-A0A8T3RV35-F1
#
_cell.length_a   1.000
_cell.length_b   1.000
_cell.length_c   1.000
_cell.angle_alpha   90.00
_cell.angle_beta   90.00
_cell.angle_gamma   90.00
#
_symmetry.space_group_name_H-M   'P 1'
#
loop_
_entity.id
_entity.type
_entity.pdbx_description
1 polymer ?
#
loop_
_entity_poly.entity_id
_entity_poly.type
_entity_poly.pdbx_seq_one_letter_code
_entity_poly.pdbx_strand_id
1 'polypeptide(L)' 'MIDPDDEEMACAHEDCECDVSSTSAIERDDEFYCSRGCADGHGCDHAGCDCAA' A
#
# COMPACT_ATOMS: atom_id res chain seq x y z
N MET A 1 7.41 -21.46 5.06
CA MET A 1 7.89 -21.06 3.73
C MET A 1 7.70 -19.57 3.68
N ILE A 2 8.78 -18.83 3.89
CA ILE A 2 8.80 -17.38 3.66
C ILE A 2 9.45 -17.28 2.29
N ASP A 3 8.71 -16.82 1.29
CA ASP A 3 9.26 -16.59 -0.03
C ASP A 3 10.35 -15.52 0.12
N PRO A 4 11.61 -15.77 -0.27
CA PRO A 4 12.73 -14.86 -0.02
C PRO A 4 12.67 -13.56 -0.84
N ASP A 5 11.58 -13.35 -1.60
CA ASP A 5 11.37 -12.25 -2.54
C ASP A 5 10.14 -11.40 -2.18
N ASP A 6 9.38 -11.76 -1.13
CA ASP A 6 8.26 -10.93 -0.66
C ASP A 6 8.80 -9.78 0.19
N GLU A 7 9.22 -8.71 -0.49
CA GLU A 7 9.65 -7.47 0.14
C GLU A 7 8.40 -6.74 0.67
N GLU A 8 8.21 -6.78 2.00
CA GLU A 8 7.23 -5.95 2.70
C GLU A 8 7.68 -4.48 2.63
N MET A 9 6.88 -3.66 1.95
CA MET A 9 7.11 -2.24 1.72
C MET A 9 5.96 -1.44 2.33
N ALA A 10 6.20 -0.17 2.66
CA ALA A 10 5.13 0.72 3.08
C ALA A 10 4.34 1.23 1.87
N CYS A 11 3.03 1.44 2.05
CA CYS A 11 2.20 2.16 1.08
C CYS A 11 2.77 3.57 0.83
N ALA A 12 2.82 3.98 -0.43
CA ALA A 12 3.33 5.29 -0.83
C ALA A 12 2.39 6.46 -0.49
N HIS A 13 1.12 6.20 -0.16
CA HIS A 13 0.17 7.24 0.20
C HIS A 13 0.53 7.88 1.54
N GLU A 14 0.41 9.22 1.60
CA GLU A 14 0.65 9.98 2.83
C GLU A 14 -0.25 9.50 3.98
N ASP A 15 0.32 9.43 5.19
CA ASP A 15 -0.35 8.91 6.40
C ASP A 15 -0.90 7.47 6.29
N CYS A 16 -0.47 6.68 5.30
CA CYS A 16 -0.83 5.27 5.19
C CYS A 16 0.21 4.36 5.86
N GLU A 17 -0.19 3.70 6.95
CA GLU A 17 0.66 2.75 7.69
C GLU A 17 0.46 1.29 7.23
N CYS A 18 -0.12 1.07 6.06
CA CYS A 18 -0.33 -0.28 5.54
C CYS A 18 0.95 -0.85 4.92
N ASP A 19 1.37 -2.02 5.40
CA ASP A 19 2.37 -2.84 4.73
C ASP A 19 1.79 -3.48 3.46
N VAL A 20 2.59 -3.48 2.40
CA VAL A 20 2.24 -4.02 1.09
C VAL A 20 3.40 -4.83 0.54
N SER A 21 3.11 -5.97 -0.07
CA SER A 21 4.15 -6.75 -0.76
C SER A 21 4.28 -6.25 -2.19
N SER A 22 5.51 -6.17 -2.72
CA SER A 22 5.77 -5.84 -4.14
C SER A 22 4.95 -6.69 -5.13
N THR A 23 4.63 -7.93 -4.74
CA THR A 23 3.84 -8.88 -5.56
C THR A 23 2.33 -8.64 -5.55
N SER A 24 1.80 -7.97 -4.52
CA SER A 24 0.35 -7.80 -4.31
C SER A 24 -0.09 -6.33 -4.26
N ALA A 25 0.87 -5.41 -4.16
CA ALA A 25 0.65 -3.97 -4.19
C ALA A 25 0.20 -3.49 -5.58
N ILE A 26 -0.47 -2.35 -5.59
CA ILE A 26 -0.82 -1.64 -6.82
C ILE A 26 0.35 -0.72 -7.16
N GLU A 27 1.08 -1.02 -8.24
CA GLU A 27 2.15 -0.16 -8.75
C GLU A 27 1.61 0.95 -9.66
N ARG A 28 1.97 2.20 -9.37
CA ARG A 28 1.65 3.41 -10.14
C ARG A 28 2.81 4.38 -10.05
N ASP A 29 3.29 4.88 -11.19
CA ASP A 29 4.36 5.90 -11.22
C ASP A 29 5.60 5.55 -10.39
N ASP A 30 5.99 4.26 -10.40
CA ASP A 30 7.09 3.68 -9.59
C ASP A 30 6.84 3.69 -8.06
N GLU A 31 5.59 3.87 -7.65
CA GLU A 31 5.13 3.84 -6.26
C GLU A 31 4.15 2.67 -6.00
N PHE A 32 4.20 2.11 -4.79
CA PHE A 32 3.40 0.95 -4.39
C PHE A 32 2.29 1.34 -3.42
N TYR A 33 1.06 0.93 -3.72
CA TYR A 33 -0.12 1.31 -2.96
C TYR A 33 -0.88 0.09 -2.43
N CYS A 34 -1.38 0.17 -1.19
CA CYS A 34 -2.16 -0.92 -0.56
C CYS A 34 -3.54 -1.10 -1.18
N SER A 35 -4.08 -0.02 -1.73
CA SER A 35 -5.41 0.01 -2.30
C SER A 35 -5.47 1.00 -3.45
N ARG A 36 -6.51 0.85 -4.27
CA ARG A 36 -6.72 1.76 -5.40
C ARG A 36 -7.10 3.16 -4.96
N GLY A 37 -7.72 3.31 -3.78
CA GLY A 37 -8.03 4.63 -3.23
C GLY A 37 -6.76 5.37 -2.81
N CYS A 38 -5.76 4.69 -2.23
CA CYS A 38 -4.44 5.25 -2.00
C CYS A 38 -3.76 5.68 -3.31
N ALA A 39 -3.80 4.84 -4.34
CA ALA A 39 -3.26 5.22 -5.65
C ALA A 39 -3.98 6.41 -6.31
N ASP A 40 -5.21 6.71 -5.89
CA ASP A 40 -6.05 7.82 -6.40
C ASP A 40 -6.06 9.03 -5.44
N GLY A 41 -5.36 8.96 -4.29
CA GLY A 41 -5.33 10.03 -3.28
C GLY A 41 -6.58 10.16 -2.42
N HIS A 42 -7.44 9.14 -2.38
CA HIS A 42 -8.66 9.08 -1.56
C HIS A 42 -8.47 8.31 -0.24
N GLY A 43 -7.34 7.60 -0.10
CA GLY A 43 -7.06 6.72 1.04
C GLY A 43 -7.58 5.29 0.88
N CYS A 44 -7.49 4.52 1.96
CA CYS A 44 -7.59 3.08 2.00
C CYS A 44 -8.81 2.60 2.79
N ASP A 45 -9.44 1.51 2.36
CA ASP A 45 -10.52 0.84 3.12
C ASP A 45 -9.99 -0.15 4.17
N HIS A 46 -8.71 -0.05 4.54
CA HIS A 46 -8.11 -0.94 5.54
C HIS A 46 -8.57 -0.57 6.94
N ALA A 47 -9.11 -1.54 7.69
CA ALA A 47 -9.54 -1.33 9.06
C ALA A 47 -8.36 -0.97 9.96
N GLY A 48 -8.41 0.23 10.57
CA GLY A 48 -7.35 0.74 11.44
C GLY A 48 -6.29 1.58 10.75
N CYS A 49 -6.47 1.90 9.46
CA CYS A 49 -5.68 2.89 8.76
C CYS A 49 -6.58 4.11 8.48
N ASP A 50 -6.18 5.28 8.96
CA ASP A 50 -6.91 6.54 8.79
C ASP A 50 -6.34 7.38 7.63
N CYS A 51 -5.78 6.70 6.61
CA CYS A 51 -5.18 7.35 5.44
C CYS A 51 -6.21 7.99 4.48
N ALA A 52 -7.50 7.82 4.75
CA ALA A 52 -8.60 8.48 4.03
C ALA A 52 -8.92 9.83 4.68
N ALA A 53 -8.31 10.88 4.14
CA ALA A 53 -8.55 12.27 4.54
C ALA A 53 -9.70 12.92 3.74
#